data_AF-Q2LW20-F1
#
_entry.id   AF-Q2LW20-F1
#
_cell.length_a   1.000
_cell.length_b   1.000
_cell.length_c   1.000
_cell.angle_alpha   90.00
_cell.angle_beta   90.00
_cell.angle_gamma   90.00
#
_symmetry.space_group_name_H-M   'P 1'
#
loop_
_entity.id
_entity.type
_entity.pdbx_description
1 polymer ?
#
loop_
_entity_poly.entity_id
_entity_poly.type
_entity_poly.pdbx_seq_one_letter_code
_entity_poly.pdbx_strand_id
1 'polypeptide(L)'
;MFPERYPQDPTFSVLLRFQIDCRKQTIGIVHRTHYNSNGRVIYDADFERSGIKMQKAVPDSHEEDIVQSVCDHVNAPPKKKKRGWKDRIFGIFKTDRP
;
A
#
# COMPACT_ATOMS: atom_id res chain seq x y z
N MET A 1 -44.85 6.92 -8.36
CA MET A 1 -43.79 7.90 -8.04
C MET A 1 -42.49 7.14 -7.86
N PHE A 2 -41.52 7.33 -8.75
CA PHE A 2 -40.15 6.81 -8.61
C PHE A 2 -39.22 8.02 -8.51
N PRO A 3 -38.32 8.10 -7.52
CA PRO A 3 -37.55 9.31 -7.29
C PRO A 3 -36.35 9.40 -8.25
N GLU A 4 -36.14 10.64 -8.70
CA GLU A 4 -34.88 11.30 -9.06
C GLU A 4 -33.84 10.53 -9.89
N ARG A 5 -33.86 10.80 -11.20
CA ARG A 5 -32.65 10.74 -12.03
C ARG A 5 -31.68 11.80 -11.52
N TYR A 6 -30.76 11.42 -10.65
CA TYR A 6 -29.51 12.17 -10.49
C TYR A 6 -28.82 12.23 -11.87
N PRO A 7 -28.32 13.41 -12.31
CA PRO A 7 -27.39 13.42 -13.43
C PRO A 7 -26.16 12.67 -12.95
N GLN A 8 -26.00 11.41 -13.38
CA GLN A 8 -24.84 10.62 -13.00
C GLN A 8 -23.66 11.16 -13.79
N ASP A 9 -22.95 12.12 -13.20
CA ASP A 9 -21.62 12.50 -13.65
C ASP A 9 -20.83 11.21 -13.91
N PRO A 10 -20.34 10.98 -15.13
CA PRO A 10 -19.70 9.72 -15.47
C PRO A 10 -18.41 9.54 -14.65
N THR A 11 -18.14 8.29 -14.25
CA THR A 11 -16.85 7.95 -13.64
C THR A 11 -15.73 8.16 -14.65
N PHE A 12 -14.77 9.02 -14.30
CA PHE A 12 -13.57 9.26 -15.09
C PHE A 12 -12.37 8.46 -14.55
N SER A 13 -12.22 8.38 -13.23
CA SER A 13 -11.15 7.60 -12.59
C SER A 13 -11.63 6.91 -11.32
N VAL A 14 -10.93 5.83 -10.95
CA VAL A 14 -11.21 5.04 -9.75
C VAL A 14 -9.94 4.91 -8.93
N LEU A 15 -10.03 5.22 -7.63
CA LEU A 15 -9.00 4.91 -6.64
C LEU A 15 -9.40 3.62 -5.92
N LEU A 16 -8.51 2.63 -5.95
CA LEU A 16 -8.65 1.39 -5.21
C LEU A 16 -7.66 1.38 -4.04
N ARG A 17 -8.10 0.97 -2.85
CA ARG A 17 -7.19 0.59 -1.76
C ARG A 17 -7.22 -0.91 -1.60
N PHE A 18 -6.04 -1.48 -1.39
CA PHE A 18 -5.83 -2.91 -1.26
C PHE A 18 -5.30 -3.25 0.12
N GLN A 19 -5.69 -4.43 0.61
CA GLN A 19 -5.03 -5.12 1.70
C GLN A 19 -4.21 -6.27 1.10
N ILE A 20 -2.95 -6.40 1.54
CA ILE A 20 -2.02 -7.42 1.04
C ILE A 20 -1.53 -8.25 2.24
N ASP A 21 -1.60 -9.58 2.12
CA ASP A 21 -1.00 -10.54 3.06
C ASP A 21 0.27 -11.13 2.44
N CYS A 22 1.43 -10.62 2.87
CA CYS A 22 2.73 -11.04 2.35
C CYS A 22 3.16 -12.44 2.76
N ARG A 23 2.54 -13.05 3.79
CA ARG A 23 2.83 -14.43 4.16
C ARG A 23 2.14 -15.40 3.21
N LYS A 24 0.95 -15.05 2.74
CA LYS A 24 0.13 -15.88 1.85
C LYS A 24 0.19 -15.46 0.39
N GLN A 25 0.82 -14.32 0.10
CA GLN A 25 0.88 -13.71 -1.24
C GLN A 25 -0.53 -13.48 -1.80
N THR A 26 -1.41 -12.90 -0.98
CA THR A 26 -2.80 -12.60 -1.36
C THR A 26 -3.10 -11.11 -1.29
N ILE A 27 -4.03 -10.67 -2.14
CA ILE A 27 -4.49 -9.30 -2.26
C ILE A 27 -6.03 -9.26 -2.21
N GLY A 28 -6.59 -8.20 -1.64
CA GLY A 28 -8.02 -7.95 -1.62
C GLY A 28 -8.31 -6.46 -1.66
N ILE A 29 -9.36 -6.06 -2.39
CA ILE A 29 -9.82 -4.66 -2.43
C ILE A 29 -10.61 -4.38 -1.15
N VAL A 30 -10.28 -3.28 -0.48
CA VAL A 30 -10.94 -2.87 0.76
C VAL A 30 -11.73 -1.57 0.62
N HIS A 31 -11.43 -0.78 -0.41
CA HIS A 31 -12.08 0.50 -0.62
C HIS A 31 -12.05 0.89 -2.10
N ARG A 32 -13.11 1.56 -2.56
CA ARG A 32 -13.24 2.06 -3.93
C ARG A 32 -13.88 3.44 -3.95
N THR A 33 -13.15 4.41 -4.50
CA THR A 33 -13.63 5.78 -4.73
C THR A 33 -13.68 6.07 -6.22
N HIS A 34 -14.76 6.65 -6.69
CA HIS A 34 -14.93 7.09 -8.08
C HIS A 34 -14.89 8.60 -8.15
N TYR A 35 -14.17 9.13 -9.13
CA TYR A 35 -14.07 10.55 -9.40
C TYR A 35 -14.64 10.87 -10.78
N ASN A 36 -15.30 12.01 -10.90
CA ASN A 36 -15.66 12.58 -12.20
C ASN A 36 -14.46 13.31 -12.83
N SER A 37 -14.63 13.82 -14.05
CA SER A 37 -13.57 14.53 -14.80
C SER A 37 -13.05 15.80 -14.11
N ASN A 38 -13.79 16.35 -13.15
CA ASN A 38 -13.39 17.51 -12.36
C ASN A 38 -12.66 17.12 -11.06
N GLY A 39 -12.39 15.83 -10.85
CA GLY A 39 -11.74 15.31 -9.64
C GLY A 39 -12.66 15.29 -8.41
N ARG A 40 -13.97 15.45 -8.56
CA ARG A 40 -14.93 15.33 -7.45
C ARG A 40 -15.30 13.88 -7.24
N VAL A 41 -15.38 13.49 -5.97
CA VAL A 41 -15.89 12.17 -5.57
C VAL A 41 -17.37 12.08 -5.89
N ILE A 42 -17.76 11.04 -6.63
CA ILE A 42 -19.16 10.75 -6.99
C ILE A 42 -19.67 9.44 -6.41
N TYR A 43 -18.76 8.57 -5.96
CA TYR A 43 -19.05 7.36 -5.22
C TYR A 43 -17.86 7.03 -4.33
N ASP A 44 -18.12 6.65 -3.08
CA ASP A 44 -17.11 6.27 -2.12
C ASP A 44 -17.64 5.14 -1.24
N ALA A 45 -16.94 4.01 -1.20
CA ALA A 45 -17.38 2.86 -0.43
C ALA A 45 -16.20 2.07 0.13
N ASP A 46 -16.27 1.83 1.44
CA ASP A 46 -15.50 0.79 2.11
C ASP A 46 -16.21 -0.56 1.94
N PHE A 47 -15.43 -1.62 1.70
CA PHE A 47 -15.95 -2.99 1.78
C PHE A 47 -15.96 -3.41 3.24
N GLU A 48 -17.08 -3.99 3.69
CA GLU A 48 -17.12 -4.65 5.00
C GLU A 48 -16.04 -5.73 5.07
N ARG A 49 -15.45 -5.90 6.26
CA ARG A 49 -14.33 -6.84 6.45
C ARG A 49 -14.67 -8.28 6.07
N SER A 50 -15.93 -8.67 6.27
CA SER A 50 -16.52 -9.95 5.86
C SER A 50 -16.64 -10.11 4.33
N GLY A 51 -16.76 -9.00 3.60
CA GLY A 51 -16.86 -8.95 2.14
C GLY A 51 -15.51 -8.84 1.43
N ILE A 52 -14.40 -8.62 2.15
CA ILE A 52 -13.06 -8.58 1.55
C ILE A 52 -12.66 -9.99 1.16
N LYS A 53 -12.73 -10.28 -0.15
CA LYS A 53 -12.27 -11.54 -0.70
C LYS A 53 -10.76 -11.44 -1.00
N MET A 54 -9.96 -12.08 -0.17
CA MET A 54 -8.52 -12.23 -0.43
C MET A 54 -8.30 -13.31 -1.50
N GLN A 55 -7.62 -12.97 -2.58
CA GLN A 55 -7.26 -13.90 -3.65
C GLN A 55 -5.74 -13.97 -3.82
N LYS A 56 -5.23 -15.11 -4.25
CA LYS A 56 -3.83 -15.20 -4.68
C LYS A 56 -3.65 -14.35 -5.93
N ALA A 57 -2.55 -13.63 -6.01
CA ALA A 57 -2.18 -12.97 -7.25
C ALA A 57 -2.02 -14.02 -8.35
N VAL A 58 -2.50 -13.70 -9.55
CA VAL A 58 -2.32 -14.57 -10.71
C VAL A 58 -0.86 -14.45 -11.17
N PRO A 59 -0.16 -15.57 -11.43
CA PRO A 59 1.21 -15.51 -11.95
C PRO A 59 1.31 -14.69 -13.24
N ASP A 60 2.40 -13.95 -13.39
CA ASP A 60 2.70 -13.06 -14.52
C ASP A 60 1.66 -11.94 -14.73
N SER A 61 0.90 -11.59 -13.68
CA SER A 61 -0.07 -10.50 -13.71
C SER A 61 0.44 -9.25 -13.02
N HIS A 62 -0.14 -8.10 -13.40
CA HIS A 62 0.15 -6.84 -12.72
C HIS A 62 -0.20 -6.88 -11.21
N GLU A 63 -1.16 -7.73 -10.81
CA GLU A 63 -1.47 -7.93 -9.39
C GLU A 63 -0.31 -8.61 -8.65
N GLU A 64 0.39 -9.55 -9.28
CA GLU A 64 1.57 -10.21 -8.71
C GLU A 64 2.72 -9.22 -8.53
N ASP A 65 2.98 -8.38 -9.54
CA ASP A 65 4.01 -7.33 -9.44
C ASP A 65 3.76 -6.39 -8.25
N ILE A 66 2.50 -5.99 -8.05
CA ILE A 66 2.11 -5.13 -6.91
C ILE A 66 2.35 -5.86 -5.59
N VAL A 67 1.89 -7.11 -5.47
CA VAL A 67 2.04 -7.91 -4.25
C VAL A 67 3.52 -8.11 -3.95
N GLN A 68 4.32 -8.51 -4.93
CA GLN A 68 5.75 -8.75 -4.77
C GLN A 68 6.48 -7.47 -4.37
N SER A 69 6.23 -6.35 -5.05
CA SER A 69 6.85 -5.05 -4.74
C SER A 69 6.57 -4.60 -3.30
N VAL A 70 5.31 -4.71 -2.86
CA VAL A 70 4.92 -4.35 -1.49
C VAL A 70 5.57 -5.29 -0.48
N CYS A 71 5.56 -6.59 -0.74
CA CYS A 71 6.07 -7.57 0.19
C CYS A 71 7.59 -7.58 0.29
N ASP A 72 8.31 -7.30 -0.80
CA ASP A 72 9.75 -7.10 -0.78
C ASP A 72 10.12 -5.86 0.05
N HIS A 73 9.33 -4.79 -0.05
CA HIS A 73 9.53 -3.60 0.78
C HIS A 73 9.31 -3.89 2.28
N VAL A 74 8.24 -4.60 2.62
CA VAL A 74 7.90 -4.95 4.01
C VAL A 74 8.93 -5.91 4.62
N ASN A 75 9.41 -6.88 3.83
CA ASN A 75 10.38 -7.88 4.28
C ASN A 75 11.84 -7.41 4.13
N ALA A 76 12.08 -6.25 3.53
CA ALA A 76 13.42 -5.72 3.38
C ALA A 76 14.07 -5.56 4.76
N PRO A 77 15.28 -6.10 4.98
CA PRO A 77 15.97 -5.91 6.24
C PRO A 77 16.13 -4.41 6.49
N PRO A 78 15.99 -3.94 7.74
CA PRO A 78 16.14 -2.53 8.06
C PRO A 78 17.49 -2.07 7.53
N LYS A 79 17.49 -1.05 6.67
CA LYS A 79 18.73 -0.48 6.14
C LYS A 79 19.60 -0.13 7.33
N LYS A 80 20.68 -0.89 7.58
CA LYS A 80 21.69 -0.54 8.58
C LYS A 80 22.10 0.88 8.23
N LYS A 81 21.75 1.86 9.08
CA LYS A 81 22.32 3.20 8.99
C LYS A 81 23.82 2.97 8.90
N LYS A 82 24.45 3.30 7.76
CA LYS A 82 25.90 3.29 7.66
C LYS A 82 26.37 4.16 8.80
N ARG A 83 26.92 3.51 9.84
CA ARG A 83 27.44 4.18 11.03
C ARG A 83 28.50 5.13 10.50
N GLY A 84 28.16 6.41 10.46
CA GLY A 84 28.99 7.42 9.83
C GLY A 84 30.37 7.38 10.47
N TRP A 85 31.41 7.63 9.66
CA TRP A 85 32.81 7.56 10.07
C TRP A 85 33.14 8.37 11.35
N LYS A 86 32.27 9.33 11.71
CA LYS A 86 32.31 10.08 12.97
C LYS A 86 32.24 9.22 14.24
N ASP A 87 31.55 8.07 14.22
CA ASP A 87 31.47 7.18 15.38
C ASP A 87 32.73 6.31 15.59
N ARG A 88 33.61 6.19 14.58
CA ARG A 88 34.90 5.49 14.72
C ARG A 88 35.97 6.34 15.40
N ILE A 89 35.84 7.67 15.37
CA ILE A 89 36.86 8.58 15.93
C ILE A 89 36.76 8.65 17.46
N PHE A 90 35.55 8.59 18.03
CA PHE A 90 35.35 8.63 19.49
C PHE A 90 35.62 7.29 20.21
N GLY A 91 35.80 6.19 19.46
CA GLY A 91 36.15 4.88 20.04
C GLY A 91 37.64 4.69 20.33
N ILE A 92 38.50 5.64 19.94
CA ILE A 92 39.97 5.50 20.04
C ILE A 92 40.54 6.20 21.30
N PHE A 93 39.77 7.04 22.00
CA PHE A 93 40.21 7.73 23.23
C PHE A 93 39.76 7.04 24.53
N LYS A 94 39.76 5.70 24.56
CA LYS A 94 39.75 4.95 25.82
C LYS A 94 40.89 3.92 25.82
N THR A 95 42.11 4.40 25.65
CA THR A 95 43.30 3.67 26.12
C THR A 95 44.02 4.53 27.14
N ASP A 96 44.08 3.95 28.33
CA ASP A 96 45.11 4.10 29.36
C ASP A 96 45.24 5.44 30.11
N ARG A 97 44.93 5.36 31.41
CA ARG A 97 45.87 5.52 32.56
C ARG A 97 45.17 6.16 33.77
N PRO A 98 45.73 6.05 34.99
CA PRO A 98 46.55 5.00 35.59
C PRO A 98 45.81 4.20 36.68
#